data_AF-A0A1V4ISQ9-F1
#
_entry.id   AF-A0A1V4ISQ9-F1
#
_cell.length_a   1.000
_cell.length_b   1.000
_cell.length_c   1.000
_cell.angle_alpha   90.00
_cell.angle_beta   90.00
_cell.angle_gamma   90.00
#
_symmetry.space_group_name_H-M   'P 1'
#
loop_
_entity.id
_entity.type
_entity.pdbx_description
1 polymer ?
#
loop_
_entity_poly.entity_id
_entity_poly.type
_entity_poly.pdbx_seq_one_letter_code
_entity_poly.pdbx_strand_id
1 'polypeptide(L)'
;MLKSTINPNIYHGNNHKSNFFEGWYFKIEHPTRNLTYCFIPGIFMEGNKVQHHSFIQIINGHDINFKYIKFHKEDFIACKDRFEISIGENMFSLNRISLNINRDGEKIKGKLNFSHIIEWPDTILNPGSMGFYNYLTFMQCYTQVCAMDGMVEGSLNINGENVDFTGGKVYIEKNWGSAFPYSYIWAQGNCFTGREVSITCSIGHIPFFVTSFTGFLIGIYVKGTFYKFTTINRSKLSIGYEKDKLILQSHNREYSIEIDASYNKGDFVNLFAPRDERMIPIAAETLQGKINLTIYDERKKQIIFEDSCINAGVEFCGKYRILAEL
;
A
#
# COMPACT_ATOMS: atom_id res chain seq x y z
N MET A 1 6.06 12.49 18.74
CA MET A 1 4.61 12.17 18.69
C MET A 1 3.89 13.15 17.79
N LEU A 2 3.83 14.45 18.09
CA LEU A 2 3.18 15.43 17.19
C LEU A 2 3.78 15.48 15.78
N LYS A 3 5.12 15.45 15.67
CA LYS A 3 5.82 15.46 14.38
C LYS A 3 5.43 14.29 13.45
N SER A 4 5.38 13.08 13.99
CA SER A 4 4.98 11.88 13.24
C SER A 4 3.48 11.85 12.93
N THR A 5 2.66 12.51 13.74
CA THR A 5 1.23 12.68 13.46
C THR A 5 1.00 13.62 12.28
N ILE A 6 1.70 14.76 12.22
CA ILE A 6 1.56 15.74 11.12
C ILE A 6 2.35 15.36 9.86
N ASN A 7 3.37 14.52 9.99
CA ASN A 7 4.11 13.93 8.88
C ASN A 7 4.07 12.40 9.01
N PRO A 8 3.02 11.76 8.50
CA PRO A 8 2.79 10.33 8.67
C PRO A 8 3.76 9.44 7.86
N ASN A 9 4.56 10.02 6.94
CA ASN A 9 5.54 9.27 6.15
C ASN A 9 6.73 8.78 7.00
N ILE A 10 7.08 9.48 8.09
CA ILE A 10 8.25 9.14 8.94
C ILE A 10 7.99 7.92 9.83
N TYR A 11 9.02 7.44 10.54
CA TYR A 11 8.91 6.31 11.47
C TYR A 11 8.15 6.63 12.77
N HIS A 12 7.22 5.75 13.19
CA HIS A 12 6.38 5.93 14.38
C HIS A 12 6.82 5.06 15.57
N GLY A 13 7.64 4.04 15.33
CA GLY A 13 8.04 3.08 16.38
C GLY A 13 9.06 3.55 17.42
N ASN A 14 9.55 4.80 17.39
CA ASN A 14 10.60 5.30 18.30
C ASN A 14 10.32 5.08 19.81
N ASN A 15 9.04 5.09 20.21
CA ASN A 15 8.61 4.92 21.60
C ASN A 15 8.05 3.53 21.90
N HIS A 16 8.06 2.61 20.92
CA HIS A 16 7.51 1.27 21.06
C HIS A 16 8.62 0.27 21.43
N LYS A 17 8.33 -0.61 22.39
CA LYS A 17 9.26 -1.65 22.86
C LYS A 17 8.78 -3.08 22.58
N SER A 18 7.49 -3.24 22.26
CA SER A 18 6.81 -4.51 21.99
C SER A 18 5.43 -4.20 21.39
N ASN A 19 4.76 -5.24 20.88
CA ASN A 19 3.44 -5.17 20.24
C ASN A 19 3.32 -4.04 19.20
N PHE A 20 4.29 -4.00 18.29
CA PHE A 20 4.40 -2.95 17.29
C PHE A 20 4.89 -3.51 15.98
N PHE A 21 4.32 -3.03 14.88
CA PHE A 21 4.84 -3.24 13.55
C PHE A 21 4.85 -1.92 12.79
N GLU A 22 5.75 -1.82 11.83
CA GLU A 22 5.74 -0.75 10.85
C GLU A 22 6.40 -1.24 9.55
N GLY A 23 5.73 -1.03 8.42
CA GLY A 23 6.20 -1.48 7.12
C GLY A 23 5.79 -0.53 6.01
N TRP A 24 6.59 -0.50 4.95
CA TRP A 24 6.38 0.35 3.77
C TRP A 24 6.34 -0.51 2.53
N TYR A 25 5.23 -0.50 1.84
CA TYR A 25 4.97 -1.21 0.60
C TYR A 25 5.43 -0.35 -0.59
N PHE A 26 6.47 -0.77 -1.31
CA PHE A 26 6.93 -0.13 -2.54
C PHE A 26 6.60 -1.03 -3.73
N LYS A 27 5.54 -0.71 -4.47
CA LYS A 27 5.25 -1.36 -5.75
C LYS A 27 5.90 -0.57 -6.87
N ILE A 28 6.71 -1.24 -7.65
CA ILE A 28 7.38 -0.73 -8.84
C ILE A 28 6.88 -1.52 -10.03
N GLU A 29 6.43 -0.81 -11.06
CA GLU A 29 5.84 -1.42 -12.23
C GLU A 29 6.35 -0.73 -13.50
N HIS A 30 6.60 -1.48 -14.56
CA HIS A 30 6.92 -0.90 -15.86
C HIS A 30 5.73 -1.05 -16.83
N PRO A 31 5.19 0.06 -17.38
CA PRO A 31 3.94 0.05 -18.14
C PRO A 31 3.97 -0.80 -19.42
N THR A 32 5.15 -1.06 -19.98
CA THR A 32 5.32 -1.81 -21.24
C THR A 32 6.17 -3.06 -21.14
N ARG A 33 6.76 -3.37 -19.97
CA ARG A 33 7.77 -4.45 -19.88
C ARG A 33 7.33 -5.68 -19.09
N ASN A 34 6.06 -5.78 -18.68
CA ASN A 34 5.56 -6.89 -17.83
C ASN A 34 6.46 -7.11 -16.59
N LEU A 35 6.93 -6.00 -16.01
CA LEU A 35 7.80 -5.98 -14.84
C LEU A 35 7.03 -5.38 -13.69
N THR A 36 6.71 -6.20 -12.68
CA THR A 36 6.03 -5.74 -11.47
C THR A 36 6.71 -6.36 -10.26
N TYR A 37 7.31 -5.53 -9.42
CA TYR A 37 7.95 -5.95 -8.18
C TYR A 37 7.38 -5.16 -7.02
N CYS A 38 7.26 -5.81 -5.87
CA CYS A 38 7.02 -5.13 -4.61
C CYS A 38 8.15 -5.44 -3.62
N PHE A 39 8.65 -4.40 -2.95
CA PHE A 39 9.58 -4.51 -1.85
C PHE A 39 8.94 -3.90 -0.59
N ILE A 40 8.87 -4.69 0.47
CA ILE A 40 8.22 -4.30 1.72
C ILE A 40 9.21 -4.38 2.88
N PRO A 41 10.07 -3.37 3.08
CA PRO A 41 10.85 -3.25 4.31
C PRO A 41 9.94 -3.01 5.52
N GLY A 42 10.33 -3.57 6.66
CA GLY A 42 9.63 -3.29 7.90
C GLY A 42 10.33 -3.82 9.14
N ILE A 43 9.72 -3.51 10.28
CA ILE A 43 10.12 -3.98 11.60
C ILE A 43 8.90 -4.55 12.32
N PHE A 44 9.11 -5.66 13.02
CA PHE A 44 8.11 -6.30 13.84
C PHE A 44 8.64 -6.52 15.26
N MET A 45 7.88 -6.07 16.24
CA MET A 45 8.15 -6.22 17.67
C MET A 45 6.99 -7.00 18.32
N GLU A 46 7.20 -8.30 18.53
CA GLU A 46 6.27 -9.18 19.25
C GLU A 46 5.96 -8.70 20.69
N GLY A 47 4.81 -9.08 21.25
CA GLY A 47 4.40 -8.72 22.62
C GLY A 47 5.34 -9.26 23.71
N ASN A 48 5.73 -10.54 23.60
CA ASN A 48 6.52 -11.26 24.60
C ASN A 48 8.05 -11.16 24.43
N LYS A 49 8.54 -10.31 23.52
CA LYS A 49 9.98 -9.98 23.32
C LYS A 49 10.91 -11.11 22.89
N VAL A 50 10.39 -12.20 22.33
CA VAL A 50 11.24 -13.34 21.91
C VAL A 50 11.61 -13.27 20.42
N GLN A 51 10.74 -12.77 19.55
CA GLN A 51 10.97 -12.78 18.09
C GLN A 51 10.92 -11.40 17.43
N HIS A 52 11.52 -10.37 18.05
CA HIS A 52 11.73 -9.10 17.35
C HIS A 52 12.63 -9.31 16.13
N HIS A 53 12.22 -8.78 14.99
CA HIS A 53 13.04 -8.84 13.79
C HIS A 53 12.68 -7.68 12.87
N SER A 54 13.62 -7.33 12.00
CA SER A 54 13.31 -6.55 10.80
C SER A 54 13.20 -7.49 9.61
N PHE A 55 12.58 -7.02 8.54
CA PHE A 55 12.31 -7.86 7.38
C PHE A 55 12.27 -7.06 6.09
N ILE A 56 12.48 -7.75 4.98
CA ILE A 56 12.13 -7.28 3.64
C ILE A 56 11.27 -8.38 3.01
N GLN A 57 10.01 -8.06 2.71
CA GLN A 57 9.21 -8.91 1.84
C GLN A 57 9.46 -8.55 0.39
N ILE A 58 9.49 -9.54 -0.50
CA ILE A 58 9.72 -9.35 -1.92
C ILE A 58 8.66 -10.11 -2.68
N ILE A 59 7.96 -9.42 -3.57
CA ILE A 59 6.98 -10.00 -4.49
C ILE A 59 7.50 -9.79 -5.91
N ASN A 60 7.61 -10.86 -6.66
CA ASN A 60 7.70 -10.79 -8.12
C ASN A 60 6.30 -11.09 -8.66
N GLY A 61 5.62 -10.04 -9.13
CA GLY A 61 4.26 -10.12 -9.62
C GLY A 61 4.13 -10.98 -10.87
N HIS A 62 5.15 -11.01 -11.74
CA HIS A 62 5.14 -11.79 -12.97
C HIS A 62 5.23 -13.29 -12.69
N ASP A 63 6.19 -13.69 -11.86
CA ASP A 63 6.46 -15.11 -11.59
C ASP A 63 5.64 -15.67 -10.42
N ILE A 64 4.73 -14.87 -9.84
CA ILE A 64 3.90 -15.21 -8.68
C ILE A 64 4.80 -15.79 -7.56
N ASN A 65 5.89 -15.09 -7.28
CA ASN A 65 6.90 -15.51 -6.30
C ASN A 65 6.95 -14.54 -5.14
N PHE A 66 7.05 -15.09 -3.93
CA PHE A 66 7.06 -14.35 -2.68
C PHE A 66 8.22 -14.83 -1.79
N LYS A 67 8.91 -13.86 -1.18
CA LYS A 67 9.98 -14.11 -0.20
C LYS A 67 9.80 -13.22 1.02
N TYR A 68 10.03 -13.81 2.19
CA TYR A 68 10.07 -13.12 3.48
C TYR A 68 11.46 -13.25 4.09
N ILE A 69 12.31 -12.24 3.86
CA ILE A 69 13.71 -12.27 4.31
C ILE A 69 13.80 -11.62 5.68
N LYS A 70 14.23 -12.38 6.68
CA LYS A 70 14.41 -11.90 8.06
C LYS A 70 15.81 -11.32 8.27
N PHE A 71 15.84 -10.25 9.04
CA PHE A 71 17.05 -9.56 9.50
C PHE A 71 16.99 -9.39 11.01
N HIS A 72 18.13 -9.05 11.63
CA HIS A 72 18.12 -8.72 13.05
C HIS A 72 17.35 -7.42 13.25
N LYS A 73 16.73 -7.25 14.43
CA LYS A 73 16.01 -6.01 14.75
C LYS A 73 16.97 -4.81 14.70
N GLU A 74 18.21 -5.02 15.14
CA GLU A 74 19.27 -4.02 15.22
C GLU A 74 19.76 -3.56 13.83
N ASP A 75 19.50 -4.35 12.78
CA ASP A 75 19.79 -3.96 11.40
C ASP A 75 18.85 -2.82 10.92
N PHE A 76 17.71 -2.62 11.59
CA PHE A 76 16.75 -1.58 11.24
C PHE A 76 17.14 -0.22 11.85
N ILE A 77 17.30 0.77 10.98
CA ILE A 77 17.59 2.16 11.35
C ILE A 77 16.59 3.06 10.65
N ALA A 78 16.01 4.02 11.37
CA ALA A 78 15.12 5.02 10.79
C ALA A 78 15.59 6.44 11.10
N CYS A 79 15.53 7.31 10.11
CA CYS A 79 15.71 8.74 10.31
C CYS A 79 14.58 9.32 11.16
N LYS A 80 14.92 10.20 12.10
CA LYS A 80 13.94 10.83 13.00
C LYS A 80 13.04 11.86 12.32
N ASP A 81 13.58 12.52 11.29
CA ASP A 81 13.03 13.77 10.78
C ASP A 81 12.51 13.70 9.35
N ARG A 82 12.74 12.59 8.65
CA ARG A 82 12.32 12.36 7.26
C ARG A 82 12.05 10.88 7.03
N PHE A 83 11.30 10.56 5.98
CA PHE A 83 11.11 9.18 5.55
C PHE A 83 12.38 8.65 4.88
N GLU A 84 13.20 7.99 5.69
CA GLU A 84 14.39 7.27 5.25
C GLU A 84 14.67 6.18 6.29
N ILE A 85 14.66 4.93 5.85
CA ILE A 85 14.94 3.76 6.67
C ILE A 85 16.03 2.92 6.03
N SER A 86 16.68 2.08 6.83
CA SER A 86 17.65 1.10 6.36
C SER A 86 17.50 -0.20 7.12
N ILE A 87 17.76 -1.32 6.42
CA ILE A 87 17.84 -2.67 6.98
C ILE A 87 19.14 -3.29 6.50
N GLY A 88 20.16 -3.30 7.37
CA GLY A 88 21.52 -3.64 7.00
C GLY A 88 22.04 -2.69 5.91
N GLU A 89 22.41 -3.23 4.75
CA GLU A 89 22.90 -2.44 3.61
C GLU A 89 21.81 -1.98 2.62
N ASN A 90 20.54 -2.19 2.96
CA ASN A 90 19.39 -1.80 2.15
C ASN A 90 18.83 -0.47 2.66
N MET A 91 18.48 0.46 1.77
CA MET A 91 17.93 1.77 2.10
C MET A 91 16.64 2.02 1.33
N PHE A 92 15.64 2.59 2.01
CA PHE A 92 14.35 2.95 1.44
C PHE A 92 13.96 4.35 1.88
N SER A 93 13.41 5.13 0.96
CA SER A 93 12.97 6.52 1.17
C SER A 93 11.92 6.88 0.14
N LEU A 94 11.29 8.06 0.28
CA LEU A 94 10.28 8.52 -0.67
C LEU A 94 10.79 8.65 -2.11
N ASN A 95 12.09 8.92 -2.28
CA ASN A 95 12.69 9.20 -3.59
C ASN A 95 13.73 8.17 -4.05
N ARG A 96 13.96 7.10 -3.28
CA ARG A 96 14.97 6.09 -3.64
C ARG A 96 14.81 4.77 -2.91
N ILE A 97 15.12 3.69 -3.62
CA ILE A 97 15.50 2.39 -3.07
C ILE A 97 16.96 2.09 -3.43
N SER A 98 17.72 1.54 -2.49
CA SER A 98 19.04 0.94 -2.71
C SER A 98 19.05 -0.44 -2.07
N LEU A 99 19.27 -1.49 -2.86
CA LEU A 99 19.25 -2.88 -2.39
C LEU A 99 20.65 -3.50 -2.48
N ASN A 100 20.99 -4.28 -1.47
CA ASN A 100 22.10 -5.23 -1.46
C ASN A 100 21.69 -6.47 -0.64
N ILE A 101 20.86 -7.31 -1.27
CA ILE A 101 20.33 -8.54 -0.71
C ILE A 101 21.13 -9.71 -1.28
N ASN A 102 21.66 -10.57 -0.42
CA ASN A 102 22.31 -11.82 -0.78
C ASN A 102 22.06 -12.85 0.34
N ARG A 103 20.80 -13.26 0.49
CA ARG A 103 20.31 -14.13 1.59
C ARG A 103 19.10 -14.93 1.12
N ASP A 104 18.82 -16.06 1.76
CA ASP A 104 17.63 -16.90 1.52
C ASP A 104 17.38 -17.29 0.04
N GLY A 105 18.48 -17.43 -0.71
CA GLY A 105 18.45 -17.75 -2.14
C GLY A 105 18.19 -16.56 -3.07
N GLU A 106 17.98 -15.36 -2.53
CA GLU A 106 17.77 -14.13 -3.29
C GLU A 106 19.05 -13.29 -3.37
N LYS A 107 19.38 -12.85 -4.58
CA LYS A 107 20.48 -11.95 -4.89
C LYS A 107 19.96 -10.72 -5.62
N ILE A 108 19.80 -9.61 -4.92
CA ILE A 108 19.29 -8.36 -5.50
C ILE A 108 20.23 -7.22 -5.17
N LYS A 109 20.77 -6.56 -6.19
CA LYS A 109 21.69 -5.44 -6.01
C LYS A 109 21.43 -4.33 -7.01
N GLY A 110 21.29 -3.09 -6.54
CA GLY A 110 21.11 -1.95 -7.42
C GLY A 110 20.42 -0.78 -6.73
N LYS A 111 20.03 0.21 -7.53
CA LYS A 111 19.40 1.43 -7.06
C LYS A 111 18.31 1.87 -8.02
N LEU A 112 17.20 2.31 -7.45
CA LEU A 112 16.10 2.93 -8.17
C LEU A 112 15.87 4.31 -7.56
N ASN A 113 15.89 5.35 -8.38
CA ASN A 113 15.54 6.70 -7.98
C ASN A 113 14.10 6.99 -8.43
N PHE A 114 13.38 7.76 -7.61
CA PHE A 114 12.02 8.15 -7.89
C PHE A 114 11.93 9.67 -8.02
N SER A 115 11.23 10.12 -9.06
CA SER A 115 10.99 11.53 -9.37
C SER A 115 9.52 11.76 -9.67
N HIS A 116 9.09 13.03 -9.76
CA HIS A 116 7.69 13.38 -10.02
C HIS A 116 6.69 12.68 -9.08
N ILE A 117 7.05 12.58 -7.80
CA ILE A 117 6.23 11.92 -6.78
C ILE A 117 4.95 12.71 -6.56
N ILE A 118 3.82 12.02 -6.63
CA ILE A 118 2.50 12.55 -6.33
C ILE A 118 2.09 12.02 -4.97
N GLU A 119 2.19 12.85 -3.94
CA GLU A 119 1.81 12.46 -2.59
C GLU A 119 0.29 12.56 -2.39
N TRP A 120 -0.22 11.86 -1.37
CA TRP A 120 -1.60 12.05 -0.94
C TRP A 120 -1.80 13.48 -0.39
N PRO A 121 -2.79 14.26 -0.87
CA PRO A 121 -2.99 15.61 -0.39
C PRO A 121 -3.38 15.66 1.09
N ASP A 122 -2.58 16.38 1.87
CA ASP A 122 -2.74 16.50 3.31
C ASP A 122 -2.80 17.96 3.80
N THR A 123 -3.14 18.12 5.06
CA THR A 123 -3.11 19.40 5.78
C THR A 123 -2.74 19.13 7.24
N ILE A 124 -2.40 20.17 8.00
CA ILE A 124 -2.19 20.00 9.45
C ILE A 124 -3.45 19.43 10.12
N LEU A 125 -4.65 19.86 9.73
CA LEU A 125 -5.90 19.37 10.33
C LEU A 125 -6.24 17.93 9.91
N ASN A 126 -5.86 17.53 8.70
CA ASN A 126 -6.05 16.20 8.15
C ASN A 126 -4.73 15.70 7.55
N PRO A 127 -3.79 15.24 8.39
CA PRO A 127 -2.49 14.81 7.93
C PRO A 127 -2.61 13.43 7.27
N GLY A 128 -2.01 13.28 6.10
CA GLY A 128 -1.99 12.03 5.35
C GLY A 128 -3.33 11.48 4.87
N SER A 129 -3.31 10.19 4.52
CA SER A 129 -4.47 9.45 4.02
C SER A 129 -5.54 9.26 5.09
N MET A 130 -5.14 8.88 6.30
CA MET A 130 -6.04 8.72 7.45
C MET A 130 -6.60 10.05 7.99
N GLY A 131 -6.12 11.21 7.54
CA GLY A 131 -6.64 12.52 7.94
C GLY A 131 -6.70 12.69 9.46
N PHE A 132 -7.83 13.20 9.97
CA PHE A 132 -8.04 13.39 11.42
C PHE A 132 -7.79 12.13 12.26
N TYR A 133 -7.97 10.92 11.71
CA TYR A 133 -7.74 9.69 12.46
C TYR A 133 -6.29 9.50 12.91
N ASN A 134 -5.31 10.15 12.27
CA ASN A 134 -3.92 10.14 12.73
C ASN A 134 -3.71 10.78 14.11
N TYR A 135 -4.67 11.58 14.59
CA TYR A 135 -4.65 12.14 15.95
C TYR A 135 -5.19 11.18 17.02
N LEU A 136 -5.89 10.11 16.63
CA LEU A 136 -6.36 9.09 17.55
C LEU A 136 -5.19 8.17 17.89
N THR A 137 -4.96 7.87 19.17
CA THR A 137 -3.81 7.05 19.60
C THR A 137 -4.16 5.59 19.88
N PHE A 138 -5.41 5.19 19.66
CA PHE A 138 -5.95 3.89 20.07
C PHE A 138 -6.33 2.97 18.91
N MET A 139 -6.12 3.38 17.65
CA MET A 139 -6.36 2.49 16.52
C MET A 139 -5.32 1.39 16.45
N GLN A 140 -5.75 0.17 16.08
CA GLN A 140 -4.87 -0.99 15.96
C GLN A 140 -3.94 -0.90 14.76
N CYS A 141 -4.43 -0.30 13.66
CA CYS A 141 -3.69 -0.09 12.42
C CYS A 141 -3.90 1.34 11.94
N TYR A 142 -2.82 1.95 11.47
CA TYR A 142 -2.83 3.20 10.72
C TYR A 142 -2.28 2.92 9.33
N THR A 143 -2.75 3.67 8.33
CA THR A 143 -2.22 3.65 6.97
C THR A 143 -1.79 5.05 6.55
N GLN A 144 -0.79 5.11 5.66
CA GLN A 144 -0.38 6.31 4.98
C GLN A 144 -0.02 5.99 3.53
N VAL A 145 -0.75 6.58 2.58
CA VAL A 145 -0.37 6.56 1.17
C VAL A 145 0.70 7.63 0.95
N CYS A 146 1.96 7.21 0.92
CA CYS A 146 3.11 8.10 0.81
C CYS A 146 3.26 8.64 -0.62
N ALA A 147 3.05 7.79 -1.63
CA ALA A 147 3.10 8.16 -3.04
C ALA A 147 2.00 7.43 -3.81
N MET A 148 1.11 8.21 -4.43
CA MET A 148 0.06 7.75 -5.34
C MET A 148 0.64 7.33 -6.69
N ASP A 149 1.63 8.08 -7.16
CA ASP A 149 2.36 7.82 -8.40
C ASP A 149 3.77 8.44 -8.33
N GLY A 150 4.65 8.05 -9.25
CA GLY A 150 5.99 8.60 -9.44
C GLY A 150 6.71 7.93 -10.60
N MET A 151 7.75 8.56 -11.13
CA MET A 151 8.59 7.99 -12.20
C MET A 151 9.79 7.28 -11.61
N VAL A 152 10.15 6.14 -12.20
CA VAL A 152 11.30 5.32 -11.78
C VAL A 152 12.45 5.46 -12.77
N GLU A 153 13.67 5.60 -12.25
CA GLU A 153 14.92 5.57 -13.00
C GLU A 153 15.92 4.63 -12.34
N GLY A 154 16.57 3.78 -13.13
CA GLY A 154 17.62 2.87 -12.68
C GLY A 154 17.31 1.39 -12.90
N SER A 155 18.19 0.54 -12.42
CA SER A 155 18.10 -0.91 -12.61
C SER A 155 18.50 -1.67 -11.35
N LEU A 156 18.04 -2.92 -11.28
CA LEU A 156 18.45 -3.90 -10.27
C LEU A 156 19.06 -5.10 -10.99
N ASN A 157 20.17 -5.63 -10.48
CA ASN A 157 20.59 -6.99 -10.77
C ASN A 157 19.80 -7.93 -9.86
N ILE A 158 18.94 -8.78 -10.42
CA ILE A 158 18.08 -9.72 -9.72
C ILE A 158 18.48 -11.13 -10.17
N ASN A 159 19.04 -11.91 -9.25
CA ASN A 159 19.47 -13.29 -9.46
C ASN A 159 20.38 -13.49 -10.70
N GLY A 160 21.21 -12.48 -10.99
CA GLY A 160 22.14 -12.47 -12.12
C GLY A 160 21.62 -11.70 -13.34
N GLU A 161 20.32 -11.41 -13.44
CA GLU A 161 19.73 -10.67 -14.55
C GLU A 161 19.66 -9.18 -14.25
N ASN A 162 20.09 -8.33 -15.19
CA ASN A 162 19.95 -6.88 -15.02
C ASN A 162 18.59 -6.41 -15.54
N VAL A 163 17.71 -6.03 -14.61
CA VAL A 163 16.34 -5.58 -14.88
C VAL A 163 16.30 -4.05 -14.80
N ASP A 164 16.03 -3.40 -15.94
CA ASP A 164 15.91 -1.95 -16.06
C ASP A 164 14.46 -1.49 -15.84
N PHE A 165 14.27 -0.68 -14.80
CA PHE A 165 12.98 -0.12 -14.39
C PHE A 165 12.79 1.32 -14.88
N THR A 166 13.73 1.87 -15.66
CA THR A 166 13.66 3.23 -16.16
C THR A 166 12.42 3.44 -17.03
N GLY A 167 11.63 4.47 -16.71
CA GLY A 167 10.33 4.71 -17.34
C GLY A 167 9.16 3.99 -16.67
N GLY A 168 9.43 3.25 -15.58
CA GLY A 168 8.42 2.66 -14.72
C GLY A 168 7.73 3.67 -13.79
N LYS A 169 6.80 3.13 -13.00
CA LYS A 169 5.98 3.82 -12.01
C LYS A 169 6.22 3.27 -10.62
N VAL A 170 6.05 4.11 -9.60
CA VAL A 170 6.15 3.72 -8.19
C VAL A 170 4.90 4.11 -7.41
N TYR A 171 4.43 3.19 -6.58
CA TYR A 171 3.42 3.41 -5.55
C TYR A 171 4.03 3.09 -4.19
N ILE A 172 3.77 3.95 -3.18
CA ILE A 172 4.29 3.76 -1.84
C ILE A 172 3.17 3.91 -0.82
N GLU A 173 2.90 2.87 -0.06
CA GLU A 173 2.00 2.89 1.10
C GLU A 173 2.72 2.40 2.35
N LYS A 174 2.25 2.82 3.51
CA LYS A 174 2.84 2.48 4.79
C LYS A 174 1.75 2.09 5.76
N ASN A 175 2.00 1.06 6.56
CA ASN A 175 1.14 0.70 7.69
C ASN A 175 1.95 0.63 8.99
N TRP A 176 1.34 1.01 10.11
CA TRP A 176 1.92 0.85 11.44
C TRP A 176 0.84 0.63 12.50
N GLY A 177 1.24 0.09 13.65
CA GLY A 177 0.33 -0.16 14.78
C GLY A 177 0.65 -1.47 15.49
N SER A 178 -0.36 -2.11 16.08
CA SER A 178 -0.23 -3.41 16.76
C SER A 178 -0.68 -4.59 15.90
N ALA A 179 -1.67 -4.40 15.04
CA ALA A 179 -2.17 -5.45 14.12
C ALA A 179 -2.93 -4.84 12.94
N PHE A 180 -3.05 -5.58 11.85
CA PHE A 180 -3.92 -5.22 10.72
C PHE A 180 -5.42 -5.37 11.07
N PRO A 181 -6.36 -4.72 10.34
CA PRO A 181 -7.80 -4.92 10.52
C PRO A 181 -8.21 -6.38 10.37
N TYR A 182 -9.26 -6.85 11.08
CA TYR A 182 -9.68 -8.27 11.07
C TYR A 182 -10.00 -8.79 9.67
N SER A 183 -10.69 -7.98 8.88
CA SER A 183 -10.95 -8.23 7.48
C SER A 183 -10.74 -6.93 6.71
N TYR A 184 -10.13 -7.02 5.53
CA TYR A 184 -9.93 -5.86 4.68
C TYR A 184 -9.87 -6.26 3.21
N ILE A 185 -10.09 -5.27 2.36
CA ILE A 185 -9.90 -5.30 0.91
C ILE A 185 -8.96 -4.16 0.57
N TRP A 186 -7.98 -4.42 -0.29
CA TRP A 186 -7.14 -3.39 -0.86
C TRP A 186 -7.03 -3.56 -2.38
N ALA A 187 -7.02 -2.45 -3.10
CA ALA A 187 -6.83 -2.43 -4.54
C ALA A 187 -6.03 -1.19 -4.95
N GLN A 188 -5.09 -1.37 -5.88
CA GLN A 188 -4.21 -0.31 -6.32
C GLN A 188 -3.86 -0.44 -7.80
N GLY A 189 -3.74 0.69 -8.49
CA GLY A 189 -3.19 0.73 -9.84
C GLY A 189 -2.68 2.13 -10.20
N ASN A 190 -1.53 2.21 -10.85
CA ASN A 190 -0.94 3.47 -11.32
C ASN A 190 -0.24 3.33 -12.69
N CYS A 191 -0.52 2.25 -13.42
CA CYS A 191 -0.07 2.00 -14.79
C CYS A 191 -1.24 2.00 -15.78
N PHE A 192 -1.91 3.14 -15.89
CA PHE A 192 -2.89 3.38 -16.95
C PHE A 192 -2.15 3.75 -18.24
N THR A 193 -2.52 3.10 -19.35
CA THR A 193 -1.75 3.18 -20.60
C THR A 193 -1.59 4.62 -21.10
N GLY A 194 -0.37 5.15 -21.02
CA GLY A 194 -0.01 6.50 -21.51
C GLY A 194 -0.68 7.66 -20.75
N ARG A 195 -1.16 7.43 -19.52
CA ARG A 195 -1.91 8.43 -18.74
C ARG A 195 -1.36 8.56 -17.33
N GLU A 196 -1.41 9.78 -16.81
CA GLU A 196 -1.03 10.12 -15.44
C GLU A 196 -2.25 9.90 -14.53
N VAL A 197 -2.49 8.64 -14.19
CA VAL A 197 -3.63 8.19 -13.41
C VAL A 197 -3.17 7.18 -12.38
N SER A 198 -3.70 7.32 -11.16
CA SER A 198 -3.46 6.35 -10.10
C SER A 198 -4.70 6.23 -9.22
N ILE A 199 -4.91 5.03 -8.70
CA ILE A 199 -5.95 4.71 -7.75
C ILE A 199 -5.37 3.88 -6.61
N THR A 200 -5.83 4.16 -5.40
CA THR A 200 -5.69 3.30 -4.25
C THR A 200 -7.03 3.22 -3.53
N CYS A 201 -7.36 2.04 -3.03
CA CYS A 201 -8.56 1.75 -2.28
C CYS A 201 -8.18 0.84 -1.12
N SER A 202 -8.49 1.26 0.10
CA SER A 202 -8.34 0.45 1.32
C SER A 202 -9.68 0.46 2.06
N ILE A 203 -10.22 -0.72 2.35
CA ILE A 203 -11.49 -0.90 3.06
C ILE A 203 -11.22 -1.87 4.21
N GLY A 204 -11.51 -1.48 5.44
CA GLY A 204 -11.21 -2.29 6.63
C GLY A 204 -12.35 -2.34 7.62
N HIS A 205 -12.54 -3.52 8.23
CA HIS A 205 -13.36 -3.68 9.43
C HIS A 205 -12.52 -3.30 10.66
N ILE A 206 -12.81 -2.12 11.21
CA ILE A 206 -11.99 -1.49 12.26
C ILE A 206 -12.69 -1.64 13.62
N PRO A 207 -12.03 -2.25 14.62
CA PRO A 207 -12.51 -2.23 15.99
C PRO A 207 -12.51 -0.81 16.56
N PHE A 208 -13.60 -0.41 17.22
CA PHE A 208 -13.75 0.90 17.82
C PHE A 208 -14.40 0.80 19.20
N PHE A 209 -13.55 0.70 20.24
CA PHE A 209 -13.93 0.44 21.62
C PHE A 209 -14.85 -0.79 21.76
N VAL A 210 -16.15 -0.58 22.03
CA VAL A 210 -17.17 -1.63 22.21
C VAL A 210 -17.93 -1.94 20.92
N THR A 211 -17.62 -1.25 19.82
CA THR A 211 -18.25 -1.40 18.50
C THR A 211 -17.20 -1.65 17.42
N SER A 212 -17.64 -1.67 16.16
CA SER A 212 -16.76 -1.67 15.00
C SER A 212 -17.40 -0.86 13.89
N PHE A 213 -16.61 -0.39 12.93
CA PHE A 213 -17.13 0.26 11.73
C PHE A 213 -16.33 -0.15 10.50
N THR A 214 -16.95 -0.07 9.33
CA THR A 214 -16.26 -0.21 8.04
C THR A 214 -15.65 1.13 7.68
N GLY A 215 -14.33 1.25 7.87
CA GLY A 215 -13.56 2.40 7.41
C GLY A 215 -13.12 2.18 5.97
N PHE A 216 -13.17 3.21 5.14
CA PHE A 216 -12.61 3.15 3.80
C PHE A 216 -11.92 4.44 3.38
N LEU A 217 -10.96 4.26 2.48
CA LEU A 217 -10.15 5.29 1.89
C LEU A 217 -9.94 4.98 0.41
N ILE A 218 -10.45 5.84 -0.46
CA ILE A 218 -10.22 5.76 -1.90
C ILE A 218 -9.66 7.10 -2.34
N GLY A 219 -8.47 7.05 -2.94
CA GLY A 219 -7.83 8.19 -3.58
C GLY A 219 -7.64 7.88 -5.05
N ILE A 220 -8.03 8.83 -5.89
CA ILE A 220 -7.83 8.75 -7.33
C ILE A 220 -7.18 10.05 -7.79
N TYR A 221 -6.13 9.93 -8.58
CA TYR A 221 -5.49 11.06 -9.23
C TYR A 221 -5.65 10.92 -10.74
N VAL A 222 -6.07 11.99 -11.41
CA VAL A 222 -6.18 12.07 -12.88
C VAL A 222 -5.66 13.44 -13.33
N LYS A 223 -4.52 13.46 -14.04
CA LYS A 223 -3.97 14.66 -14.72
C LYS A 223 -4.05 15.96 -13.87
N GLY A 224 -3.49 15.94 -12.68
CA GLY A 224 -3.46 17.09 -11.78
C GLY A 224 -4.66 17.24 -10.84
N THR A 225 -5.70 16.41 -10.98
CA THR A 225 -6.90 16.46 -10.12
C THR A 225 -6.96 15.27 -9.19
N PHE A 226 -7.19 15.52 -7.89
CA PHE A 226 -7.32 14.48 -6.88
C PHE A 226 -8.78 14.34 -6.43
N TYR A 227 -9.33 13.13 -6.56
CA TYR A 227 -10.66 12.74 -6.11
C TYR A 227 -10.55 11.86 -4.87
N LYS A 228 -11.28 12.23 -3.81
CA LYS A 228 -11.19 11.59 -2.51
C LYS A 228 -12.56 11.05 -2.10
N PHE A 229 -12.62 9.77 -1.78
CA PHE A 229 -13.81 9.13 -1.21
C PHE A 229 -13.42 8.40 0.06
N THR A 230 -13.86 8.89 1.20
CA THR A 230 -13.43 8.41 2.51
C THR A 230 -14.59 8.41 3.48
N THR A 231 -14.48 7.64 4.55
CA THR A 231 -15.39 7.76 5.70
C THR A 231 -15.39 9.19 6.26
N ILE A 232 -14.25 9.89 6.25
CA ILE A 232 -14.07 11.25 6.81
C ILE A 232 -14.90 12.30 6.06
N ASN A 233 -14.86 12.27 4.72
CA ASN A 233 -15.65 13.20 3.90
C ASN A 233 -17.08 12.72 3.63
N ARG A 234 -17.54 11.70 4.38
CA ARG A 234 -18.91 11.16 4.34
C ARG A 234 -19.31 10.63 2.96
N SER A 235 -18.34 10.15 2.18
CA SER A 235 -18.66 9.34 1.00
C SER A 235 -19.40 8.07 1.43
N LYS A 236 -20.23 7.53 0.54
CA LYS A 236 -20.83 6.20 0.70
C LYS A 236 -20.09 5.20 -0.16
N LEU A 237 -20.12 3.93 0.24
CA LEU A 237 -19.47 2.82 -0.45
C LEU A 237 -20.46 1.67 -0.57
N SER A 238 -20.47 1.02 -1.73
CA SER A 238 -21.11 -0.26 -1.99
C SER A 238 -20.05 -1.23 -2.51
N ILE A 239 -20.14 -2.48 -2.10
CA ILE A 239 -19.19 -3.54 -2.43
C ILE A 239 -19.97 -4.71 -3.01
N GLY A 240 -19.60 -5.12 -4.22
CA GLY A 240 -20.14 -6.28 -4.91
C GLY A 240 -19.04 -7.27 -5.25
N TYR A 241 -19.43 -8.52 -5.47
CA TYR A 241 -18.55 -9.58 -5.91
C TYR A 241 -19.19 -10.37 -7.02
N GLU A 242 -18.42 -10.63 -8.07
CA GLU A 242 -18.73 -11.61 -9.09
C GLU A 242 -17.65 -12.70 -9.07
N LYS A 243 -17.72 -13.64 -10.02
CA LYS A 243 -16.67 -14.64 -10.17
C LYS A 243 -15.37 -13.93 -10.56
N ASP A 244 -14.38 -14.03 -9.68
CA ASP A 244 -13.01 -13.51 -9.86
C ASP A 244 -12.97 -12.00 -10.18
N LYS A 245 -13.93 -11.26 -9.61
CA LYS A 245 -14.08 -9.80 -9.78
C LYS A 245 -14.65 -9.16 -8.52
N LEU A 246 -14.02 -8.07 -8.09
CA LEU A 246 -14.48 -7.14 -7.06
C LEU A 246 -15.08 -5.92 -7.73
N ILE A 247 -16.27 -5.50 -7.28
CA ILE A 247 -16.98 -4.32 -7.77
C ILE A 247 -17.12 -3.33 -6.63
N LEU A 248 -16.61 -2.12 -6.79
CA LEU A 248 -16.75 -1.05 -5.79
C LEU A 248 -17.44 0.15 -6.42
N GLN A 249 -18.42 0.69 -5.72
CA GLN A 249 -19.05 1.95 -6.09
C GLN A 249 -18.98 2.91 -4.93
N SER A 250 -18.48 4.12 -5.16
CA SER A 250 -18.47 5.16 -4.13
C SER A 250 -18.98 6.47 -4.67
N HIS A 251 -19.66 7.25 -3.84
CA HIS A 251 -20.18 8.53 -4.25
C HIS A 251 -20.20 9.54 -3.10
N ASN A 252 -20.11 10.82 -3.46
CA ASN A 252 -20.35 11.96 -2.59
C ASN A 252 -21.28 12.95 -3.30
N ARG A 253 -21.28 14.22 -2.90
CA ARG A 253 -22.14 15.26 -3.50
C ARG A 253 -21.67 15.75 -4.88
N GLU A 254 -20.42 15.51 -5.22
CA GLU A 254 -19.76 16.08 -6.40
C GLU A 254 -19.46 15.02 -7.44
N TYR A 255 -19.06 13.82 -7.00
CA TYR A 255 -18.58 12.77 -7.86
C TYR A 255 -19.13 11.40 -7.45
N SER A 256 -19.20 10.50 -8.43
CA SER A 256 -19.36 9.07 -8.23
C SER A 256 -18.29 8.30 -9.00
N ILE A 257 -17.93 7.13 -8.48
CA ILE A 257 -16.93 6.24 -9.07
C ILE A 257 -17.42 4.81 -9.10
N GLU A 258 -16.97 4.09 -10.12
CA GLU A 258 -17.08 2.65 -10.23
C GLU A 258 -15.68 2.06 -10.47
N ILE A 259 -15.35 1.03 -9.69
CA ILE A 259 -14.07 0.32 -9.76
C ILE A 259 -14.37 -1.17 -9.92
N ASP A 260 -13.97 -1.71 -11.06
CA ASP A 260 -14.08 -3.12 -11.38
C ASP A 260 -12.68 -3.74 -11.35
N ALA A 261 -12.35 -4.44 -10.27
CA ALA A 261 -11.07 -5.11 -10.10
C ALA A 261 -11.21 -6.61 -10.42
N SER A 262 -10.80 -7.01 -11.62
CA SER A 262 -10.71 -8.42 -12.03
C SER A 262 -9.36 -9.01 -11.61
N TYR A 263 -9.35 -10.29 -11.24
CA TYR A 263 -8.17 -11.01 -10.81
C TYR A 263 -8.30 -12.49 -11.14
N ASN A 264 -7.23 -13.27 -10.97
CA ASN A 264 -7.27 -14.73 -11.04
C ASN A 264 -6.73 -15.31 -9.74
N LYS A 265 -7.49 -16.24 -9.15
CA LYS A 265 -7.19 -16.84 -7.84
C LYS A 265 -5.86 -17.57 -7.81
N GLY A 266 -5.39 -18.10 -8.94
CA GLY A 266 -4.09 -18.79 -9.05
C GLY A 266 -2.89 -17.86 -8.86
N ASP A 267 -3.11 -16.55 -8.98
CA ASP A 267 -2.03 -15.55 -9.05
C ASP A 267 -1.80 -14.85 -7.69
N PHE A 268 -2.40 -15.37 -6.62
CA PHE A 268 -2.30 -14.82 -5.28
C PHE A 268 -1.13 -15.44 -4.51
N VAL A 269 -0.36 -14.59 -3.83
CA VAL A 269 0.62 -14.97 -2.82
C VAL A 269 0.14 -14.51 -1.44
N ASN A 270 0.55 -15.21 -0.38
CA ASN A 270 0.20 -14.82 0.99
C ASN A 270 1.36 -14.07 1.63
N LEU A 271 1.23 -12.75 1.70
CA LEU A 271 2.18 -11.91 2.41
C LEU A 271 2.04 -12.07 3.90
N PHE A 272 3.15 -11.84 4.61
CA PHE A 272 3.09 -11.77 6.05
C PHE A 272 2.46 -10.44 6.47
N ALA A 273 1.52 -10.53 7.42
CA ALA A 273 0.87 -9.40 8.05
C ALA A 273 0.79 -9.61 9.58
N PRO A 274 0.75 -8.53 10.37
CA PRO A 274 0.67 -8.59 11.82
C PRO A 274 -0.76 -8.94 12.28
N ARG A 275 -0.88 -10.03 13.03
CA ARG A 275 -2.13 -10.54 13.60
C ARG A 275 -1.85 -11.28 14.89
N ASP A 276 -2.65 -10.99 15.93
CA ASP A 276 -2.56 -11.67 17.23
C ASP A 276 -1.12 -11.74 17.75
N GLU A 277 -0.44 -10.59 17.73
CA GLU A 277 0.96 -10.40 18.16
C GLU A 277 1.99 -11.24 17.39
N ARG A 278 1.64 -11.76 16.22
CA ARG A 278 2.54 -12.53 15.35
C ARG A 278 2.56 -11.96 13.94
N MET A 279 3.63 -12.28 13.23
CA MET A 279 3.78 -12.00 11.80
C MET A 279 3.45 -13.28 11.03
N ILE A 280 2.32 -13.33 10.31
CA ILE A 280 1.79 -14.56 9.69
C ILE A 280 1.32 -14.35 8.24
N PRO A 281 1.42 -15.37 7.35
CA PRO A 281 1.09 -15.24 5.93
C PRO A 281 -0.42 -15.28 5.67
N ILE A 282 -1.11 -14.16 5.87
CA ILE A 282 -2.58 -14.07 5.81
C ILE A 282 -3.11 -13.03 4.82
N ALA A 283 -2.24 -12.18 4.29
CA ALA A 283 -2.61 -11.13 3.35
C ALA A 283 -2.48 -11.69 1.94
N ALA A 284 -3.60 -12.12 1.35
CA ALA A 284 -3.61 -12.72 0.03
C ALA A 284 -3.62 -11.60 -1.02
N GLU A 285 -2.50 -11.40 -1.71
CA GLU A 285 -2.32 -10.36 -2.72
C GLU A 285 -1.98 -10.95 -4.10
N THR A 286 -2.52 -10.36 -5.15
CA THR A 286 -2.01 -10.49 -6.51
C THR A 286 -1.60 -9.13 -7.07
N LEU A 287 -0.57 -9.11 -7.91
CA LEU A 287 -0.13 -7.95 -8.68
C LEU A 287 -0.46 -8.08 -10.18
N GLN A 288 -1.25 -9.09 -10.57
CA GLN A 288 -1.69 -9.33 -11.95
C GLN A 288 -3.15 -8.95 -12.19
N GLY A 289 -3.75 -8.18 -11.29
CA GLY A 289 -5.13 -7.72 -11.43
C GLY A 289 -5.31 -6.76 -12.60
N LYS A 290 -6.57 -6.49 -12.94
CA LYS A 290 -6.97 -5.42 -13.84
C LYS A 290 -8.04 -4.57 -13.18
N ILE A 291 -7.83 -3.27 -13.12
CA ILE A 291 -8.83 -2.31 -12.64
C ILE A 291 -9.43 -1.60 -13.84
N ASN A 292 -10.74 -1.64 -14.01
CA ASN A 292 -11.46 -0.64 -14.82
C ASN A 292 -12.00 0.43 -13.88
N LEU A 293 -11.81 1.69 -14.23
CA LEU A 293 -12.16 2.84 -13.41
C LEU A 293 -13.01 3.80 -14.21
N THR A 294 -14.18 4.13 -13.68
CA THR A 294 -15.06 5.18 -14.19
C THR A 294 -15.25 6.25 -13.12
N ILE A 295 -15.13 7.53 -13.51
CA ILE A 295 -15.37 8.70 -12.65
C ILE A 295 -16.44 9.55 -13.33
N TYR A 296 -17.47 9.93 -12.58
CA TYR A 296 -18.60 10.72 -13.07
C TYR A 296 -18.77 12.00 -12.26
N ASP A 297 -19.02 13.12 -12.96
CA ASP A 297 -19.38 14.41 -12.36
C ASP A 297 -20.89 14.47 -12.13
N GLU A 298 -21.31 14.44 -10.87
CA GLU A 298 -22.74 14.43 -10.52
C GLU A 298 -23.43 15.76 -10.81
N ARG A 299 -22.69 16.88 -10.87
CA ARG A 299 -23.24 18.21 -11.12
C ARG A 299 -23.38 18.46 -12.61
N LYS A 300 -22.36 18.11 -13.39
CA LYS A 300 -22.34 18.29 -14.86
C LYS A 300 -23.01 17.15 -15.62
N LYS A 301 -23.30 16.04 -14.93
CA LYS A 301 -23.92 14.85 -15.50
C LYS A 301 -23.12 14.25 -16.66
N GLN A 302 -21.81 14.11 -16.47
CA GLN A 302 -20.89 13.60 -17.50
C GLN A 302 -19.80 12.72 -16.91
N ILE A 303 -19.29 11.78 -17.72
CA ILE A 303 -18.10 11.00 -17.39
C ILE A 303 -16.87 11.92 -17.49
N ILE A 304 -16.07 11.93 -16.44
CA ILE A 304 -14.77 12.64 -16.38
C ILE A 304 -13.66 11.75 -16.91
N PHE A 305 -13.70 10.47 -16.54
CA PHE A 305 -12.65 9.52 -16.83
C PHE A 305 -13.22 8.11 -16.93
N GLU A 306 -12.74 7.35 -17.91
CA GLU A 306 -13.00 5.93 -18.09
C GLU A 306 -11.77 5.29 -18.73
N ASP A 307 -11.15 4.35 -18.03
CA ASP A 307 -10.01 3.58 -18.53
C ASP A 307 -9.72 2.34 -17.68
N SER A 308 -8.71 1.58 -18.09
CA SER A 308 -8.21 0.44 -17.33
C SER A 308 -6.71 0.50 -17.02
N CYS A 309 -6.35 -0.01 -15.85
CA CYS A 309 -5.00 -0.27 -15.39
C CYS A 309 -4.75 -1.79 -15.44
N ILE A 310 -3.63 -2.19 -16.03
CA ILE A 310 -3.12 -3.56 -15.95
C ILE A 310 -2.18 -3.70 -14.74
N ASN A 311 -1.85 -4.94 -14.38
CA ASN A 311 -1.04 -5.31 -13.21
C ASN A 311 -1.45 -4.59 -11.92
N ALA A 312 -2.75 -4.41 -11.74
CA ALA A 312 -3.30 -3.85 -10.52
C ALA A 312 -3.02 -4.78 -9.33
N GLY A 313 -2.71 -4.16 -8.19
CA GLY A 313 -2.70 -4.85 -6.91
C GLY A 313 -4.14 -5.11 -6.46
N VAL A 314 -4.43 -6.34 -6.05
CA VAL A 314 -5.69 -6.71 -5.39
C VAL A 314 -5.36 -7.61 -4.22
N GLU A 315 -5.78 -7.20 -3.02
CA GLU A 315 -5.50 -7.91 -1.78
C GLU A 315 -6.77 -8.14 -0.97
N PHE A 316 -6.88 -9.35 -0.41
CA PHE A 316 -7.96 -9.75 0.48
C PHE A 316 -7.39 -10.38 1.75
N CYS A 317 -7.98 -10.04 2.89
CA CYS A 317 -7.62 -10.67 4.17
C CYS A 317 -8.86 -10.91 5.03
N GLY A 318 -8.84 -12.01 5.78
CA GLY A 318 -9.90 -12.37 6.70
C GLY A 318 -11.22 -12.70 6.00
N LYS A 319 -12.34 -12.49 6.70
CA LYS A 319 -13.70 -12.69 6.15
C LYS A 319 -14.14 -11.47 5.35
N TYR A 320 -13.33 -11.02 4.39
CA TYR A 320 -13.52 -9.77 3.63
C TYR A 320 -14.92 -9.61 3.01
N ARG A 321 -15.61 -10.70 2.67
CA ARG A 321 -16.98 -10.66 2.14
C ARG A 321 -18.00 -10.04 3.07
N ILE A 322 -17.79 -10.09 4.39
CA ILE A 322 -18.68 -9.43 5.37
C ILE A 322 -18.72 -7.91 5.17
N LEU A 323 -17.70 -7.32 4.54
CA LEU A 323 -17.65 -5.88 4.28
C LEU A 323 -18.74 -5.40 3.31
N ALA A 324 -19.33 -6.28 2.51
CA ALA A 324 -20.45 -5.95 1.63
C ALA A 324 -21.82 -5.96 2.35
N GLU A 325 -21.88 -6.54 3.55
CA GLU A 325 -23.12 -6.70 4.32
C GLU A 325 -23.28 -5.63 5.42
N LEU A 326 -22.22 -4.83 5.65
CA LEU A 326 -22.12 -3.77 6.65
C LEU A 326 -22.30 -2.39 6.00
#